data_AF-A0A0M4G1B3-F1
#
_entry.id   AF-A0A0M4G1B3-F1
#
_cell.length_a   1.000
_cell.length_b   1.000
_cell.length_c   1.000
_cell.angle_alpha   90.00
_cell.angle_beta   90.00
_cell.angle_gamma   90.00
#
_symmetry.space_group_name_H-M   'P 1'
#
loop_
_entity.id
_entity.type
_entity.pdbx_description
1 polymer ?
#
loop_
_entity_poly.entity_id
_entity_poly.type
_entity_poly.pdbx_seq_one_letter_code
_entity_poly.pdbx_strand_id
1 'polypeptide(L)'
;MFLKKLVVLPLMILISCIFVYSTAFFDGKMIKTYDELKESFPMVIGFPIGFVELAAVNIDPPLPFFYGIRCCGTVWHQDKFLLSVLIVFLFLCLLYLVSYFVISRVKKNSSNSN
;
A
#
# COMPACT_ATOMS: atom_id res chain seq x y z
N MET A 1 21.11 -18.45 15.44
CA MET A 1 20.93 -17.65 14.19
C MET A 1 19.51 -17.77 13.61
N PHE A 2 18.81 -18.89 13.78
CA PHE A 2 17.44 -19.12 13.26
C PHE A 2 16.34 -18.28 13.96
N LEU A 3 16.40 -18.11 15.29
CA LEU A 3 15.40 -17.32 16.04
C LEU A 3 15.29 -15.86 15.58
N LYS A 4 16.43 -15.22 15.26
CA LYS A 4 16.45 -13.83 14.75
C LYS A 4 15.81 -13.69 13.36
N LYS A 5 15.75 -14.77 12.56
CA LYS A 5 15.11 -14.78 11.23
C LYS A 5 13.59 -14.95 11.32
N LEU A 6 13.11 -15.67 12.35
CA LEU A 6 11.69 -15.95 12.55
C LEU A 6 10.89 -14.70 12.95
N VAL A 7 11.54 -13.73 13.61
CA VAL A 7 10.95 -12.43 13.98
C VAL A 7 10.76 -11.49 12.77
N VAL A 8 11.53 -11.68 11.70
CA VAL A 8 11.50 -10.78 10.53
C VAL A 8 10.21 -10.96 9.72
N LEU A 9 9.71 -12.19 9.60
CA LEU A 9 8.46 -12.49 8.88
C LEU A 9 7.22 -11.79 9.46
N PRO A 10 6.89 -11.92 10.76
CA PRO A 10 5.74 -11.22 11.33
C PRO A 10 5.94 -9.69 11.30
N LEU A 11 7.17 -9.20 11.41
CA LEU A 11 7.46 -7.77 11.26
C LEU A 11 7.17 -7.28 9.83
N MET A 12 7.56 -8.05 8.80
CA MET A 12 7.27 -7.71 7.40
C MET A 12 5.77 -7.72 7.11
N ILE A 13 5.02 -8.67 7.66
CA ILE A 13 3.54 -8.70 7.54
C ILE A 13 2.96 -7.45 8.19
N LEU A 14 3.37 -7.11 9.41
CA LEU A 14 2.87 -5.94 10.13
C LEU A 14 3.16 -4.63 9.38
N ILE A 15 4.38 -4.48 8.84
CA ILE A 15 4.76 -3.34 7.99
C ILE A 15 3.89 -3.30 6.73
N SER A 16 3.63 -4.45 6.10
CA SER A 16 2.79 -4.53 4.90
C SER A 16 1.35 -4.08 5.19
N CYS A 17 0.77 -4.52 6.32
CA CYS A 17 -0.55 -4.07 6.75
C CYS A 17 -0.60 -2.55 6.98
N ILE A 18 0.39 -2.00 7.70
CA ILE A 18 0.45 -0.55 7.98
C ILE A 18 0.62 0.25 6.69
N PHE A 19 1.48 -0.21 5.78
CA PHE A 19 1.72 0.44 4.50
C PHE A 19 0.49 0.42 3.60
N VAL A 20 -0.15 -0.74 3.41
CA VAL A 20 -1.36 -0.83 2.59
C VAL A 20 -2.47 0.03 3.19
N TYR A 21 -2.68 -0.03 4.51
CA TYR A 21 -3.69 0.79 5.18
C TYR A 21 -3.41 2.29 5.03
N SER A 22 -2.16 2.73 5.16
CA SER A 22 -1.82 4.15 5.03
C SER A 22 -2.06 4.68 3.61
N THR A 23 -1.91 3.84 2.58
CA THR A 23 -2.18 4.26 1.20
C THR A 23 -3.61 4.75 1.04
N ALA A 24 -4.58 4.14 1.69
CA ALA A 24 -5.97 4.59 1.61
C ALA A 24 -6.18 6.02 2.19
N PHE A 25 -5.34 6.47 3.13
CA PHE A 25 -5.43 7.82 3.70
C PHE A 25 -4.76 8.89 2.85
N PHE A 26 -3.70 8.52 2.14
CA PHE A 26 -2.92 9.45 1.31
C PHE A 26 -3.34 9.42 -0.15
N ASP A 27 -4.04 8.36 -0.58
CA ASP A 27 -4.57 8.20 -1.92
C ASP A 27 -5.92 8.93 -2.04
N GLY A 28 -5.98 9.81 -3.01
CA GLY A 28 -7.08 10.72 -3.23
C GLY A 28 -6.83 11.60 -4.45
N LYS A 29 -7.89 12.20 -4.99
CA LYS A 29 -7.82 12.95 -6.23
C LYS A 29 -8.35 14.37 -6.01
N MET A 30 -7.58 15.35 -6.47
CA MET A 30 -8.06 16.73 -6.56
C MET A 30 -9.00 16.83 -7.75
N ILE A 31 -10.26 17.16 -7.49
CA ILE A 31 -11.28 17.37 -8.51
C ILE A 31 -11.43 18.87 -8.71
N LYS A 32 -11.37 19.34 -9.96
CA LYS A 32 -11.39 20.76 -10.30
C LYS A 32 -12.73 21.25 -10.83
N THR A 33 -13.49 20.38 -11.48
CA THR A 33 -14.75 20.76 -12.14
C THR A 33 -15.90 19.83 -11.73
N TYR A 34 -17.14 20.32 -11.89
CA TYR A 34 -18.33 19.53 -11.59
C TYR A 34 -18.51 18.35 -12.55
N ASP A 35 -18.06 18.48 -13.80
CA ASP A 35 -18.05 17.38 -14.76
C ASP A 35 -17.09 16.26 -14.32
N GLU A 36 -15.87 16.63 -13.88
CA GLU A 36 -14.92 15.67 -13.30
C GLU A 36 -15.48 15.00 -12.04
N LEU A 37 -16.26 15.73 -11.24
CA LEU A 37 -16.90 15.20 -10.03
C LEU A 37 -17.90 14.10 -10.37
N LYS A 38 -18.79 14.37 -11.34
CA LYS A 38 -19.85 13.44 -11.75
C LYS A 38 -19.30 12.15 -12.35
N GLU A 39 -18.20 12.23 -13.09
CA GLU A 39 -17.56 11.07 -13.71
C GLU A 39 -16.62 10.30 -12.76
N SER A 40 -16.10 10.95 -11.72
CA SER A 40 -15.12 10.31 -10.83
C SER A 40 -15.75 9.38 -9.79
N PHE A 41 -17.05 9.45 -9.53
CA PHE A 41 -17.74 8.57 -8.57
C PHE A 41 -18.46 7.41 -9.28
N PRO A 42 -18.32 6.16 -8.78
CA PRO A 42 -17.55 5.77 -7.60
C PRO A 42 -16.03 5.79 -7.85
N MET A 43 -15.28 6.35 -6.90
CA MET A 43 -13.81 6.42 -6.98
C MET A 43 -13.20 5.28 -6.17
N VAL A 44 -12.32 4.49 -6.77
CA VAL A 44 -11.60 3.43 -6.06
C VAL A 44 -10.20 3.91 -5.71
N ILE A 45 -9.84 3.82 -4.44
CA ILE A 45 -8.53 4.22 -3.90
C ILE A 45 -7.88 3.04 -3.16
N GLY A 46 -6.57 3.13 -2.96
CA GLY A 46 -5.76 2.13 -2.29
C GLY A 46 -4.74 1.48 -3.23
N PHE A 47 -3.62 1.06 -2.64
CA PHE A 47 -2.48 0.50 -3.35
C PHE A 47 -2.07 -0.86 -2.75
N PRO A 48 -1.55 -1.82 -3.55
CA PRO A 48 -1.37 -1.79 -5.01
C PRO A 48 -2.65 -2.06 -5.83
N ILE A 49 -3.71 -2.53 -5.20
CA ILE A 49 -5.03 -2.72 -5.82
C ILE A 49 -6.02 -1.85 -5.05
N GLY A 50 -6.91 -1.16 -5.75
CA GLY A 50 -7.96 -0.36 -5.12
C GLY A 50 -8.89 -1.22 -4.24
N PHE A 51 -8.91 -0.94 -2.94
CA PHE A 51 -9.66 -1.72 -1.94
C PHE A 51 -10.64 -0.88 -1.13
N VAL A 52 -10.62 0.44 -1.26
CA VAL A 52 -11.66 1.33 -0.73
C VAL A 52 -12.38 1.97 -1.90
N GLU A 53 -13.71 1.89 -1.87
CA GLU A 53 -14.57 2.52 -2.85
C GLU A 53 -15.31 3.69 -2.20
N LEU A 54 -15.17 4.87 -2.79
CA LEU A 54 -15.86 6.09 -2.40
C LEU A 54 -17.14 6.14 -3.22
N ALA A 55 -18.28 5.86 -2.59
CA ALA A 55 -19.55 5.65 -3.28
C ALA A 55 -20.30 6.95 -3.59
N ALA A 56 -20.16 7.97 -2.74
CA ALA A 56 -20.77 9.30 -2.94
C ALA A 56 -20.17 10.32 -1.97
N VAL A 57 -20.28 11.60 -2.32
CA VAL A 57 -19.90 12.71 -1.44
C VAL A 57 -21.04 12.96 -0.44
N ASN A 58 -20.74 12.98 0.86
CA ASN A 58 -21.77 13.28 1.86
C ASN A 58 -22.11 14.79 1.92
N ILE A 59 -21.14 15.64 1.60
CA ILE A 59 -21.25 17.11 1.56
C ILE A 59 -20.31 17.59 0.45
N ASP A 60 -20.81 18.22 -0.61
CA ASP A 60 -19.98 18.75 -1.71
C ASP A 60 -19.32 20.08 -1.31
N PRO A 61 -17.99 20.12 -1.08
CA PRO A 61 -17.26 21.36 -0.84
C PRO A 61 -17.09 22.17 -2.13
N PRO A 62 -16.79 23.48 -2.04
CA PRO A 62 -16.47 24.28 -3.22
C PRO A 62 -15.24 23.72 -3.94
N LEU A 63 -15.34 23.60 -5.27
CA LEU A 63 -14.25 23.11 -6.11
C LEU A 63 -13.20 24.21 -6.35
N PRO A 64 -11.89 23.85 -6.46
CA PRO A 64 -11.35 22.49 -6.41
C PRO A 64 -11.17 21.97 -4.98
N PHE A 65 -11.43 20.68 -4.77
CA PHE A 65 -11.28 20.02 -3.46
C PHE A 65 -10.57 18.67 -3.57
N PHE A 66 -9.88 18.27 -2.50
CA PHE A 66 -9.21 16.97 -2.43
C PHE A 66 -10.15 15.93 -1.85
N TYR A 67 -10.57 14.98 -2.68
CA TYR A 67 -11.48 13.91 -2.29
C TYR A 67 -10.66 12.68 -1.85
N GLY A 68 -10.95 12.20 -0.64
CA GLY A 68 -10.37 10.99 -0.04
C GLY A 68 -11.34 10.41 0.98
N ILE A 69 -10.90 9.44 1.81
CA ILE A 69 -11.80 8.68 2.71
C ILE A 69 -12.73 9.55 3.59
N ARG A 70 -12.29 10.76 3.99
CA ARG A 70 -13.05 11.63 4.91
C ARG A 70 -14.24 12.36 4.28
N CYS A 71 -14.28 12.53 2.95
CA CYS A 71 -15.33 13.33 2.29
C CYS A 71 -16.63 12.57 2.04
N CYS A 72 -16.57 11.25 2.08
CA CYS A 72 -17.41 10.43 1.23
C CYS A 72 -17.86 9.16 1.95
N GLY A 73 -19.03 8.64 1.57
CA GLY A 73 -19.44 7.29 1.98
C GLY A 73 -18.43 6.28 1.45
N THR A 74 -17.83 5.48 2.33
CA THR A 74 -16.76 4.54 1.98
C THR A 74 -17.23 3.10 2.14
N VAL A 75 -16.90 2.27 1.16
CA VAL A 75 -17.10 0.82 1.18
C VAL A 75 -15.74 0.15 1.16
N TRP A 76 -15.49 -0.72 2.14
CA TRP A 76 -14.21 -1.42 2.30
C TRP A 76 -14.30 -2.84 1.75
N HIS A 77 -13.50 -3.13 0.73
CA HIS A 77 -13.37 -4.46 0.12
C HIS A 77 -12.26 -5.23 0.84
N GLN A 78 -12.64 -6.01 1.85
CA GLN A 78 -11.70 -6.75 2.72
C GLN A 78 -10.84 -7.77 1.96
N ASP A 79 -11.41 -8.43 0.96
CA ASP A 79 -10.73 -9.37 0.07
C ASP A 79 -9.61 -8.69 -0.72
N LYS A 80 -9.90 -7.52 -1.31
CA LYS A 80 -8.91 -6.73 -2.05
C LYS A 80 -7.85 -6.14 -1.13
N PHE A 81 -8.22 -5.76 0.09
CA PHE A 81 -7.26 -5.30 1.10
C PHE A 81 -6.27 -6.40 1.47
N LEU A 82 -6.75 -7.60 1.80
CA LEU A 82 -5.89 -8.74 2.14
C LEU A 82 -5.00 -9.14 0.96
N LEU A 83 -5.52 -9.11 -0.26
CA LEU A 83 -4.74 -9.36 -1.46
C LEU A 83 -3.63 -8.31 -1.66
N SER A 84 -3.94 -7.03 -1.45
CA SER A 84 -2.97 -5.93 -1.47
C SER A 84 -1.86 -6.13 -0.43
N VAL A 85 -2.21 -6.50 0.80
CA VAL A 85 -1.24 -6.85 1.86
C VAL A 85 -0.35 -8.01 1.44
N LEU A 86 -0.93 -9.06 0.86
CA LEU A 86 -0.18 -10.23 0.40
C LEU A 86 0.82 -9.86 -0.70
N ILE A 87 0.42 -9.02 -1.66
CA ILE A 87 1.31 -8.56 -2.74
C ILE A 87 2.50 -7.77 -2.17
N VAL A 88 2.24 -6.81 -1.29
CA VAL A 88 3.30 -6.00 -0.65
C VAL A 88 4.22 -6.88 0.19
N PHE A 89 3.67 -7.83 0.94
CA PHE A 89 4.43 -8.77 1.74
C PHE A 89 5.37 -9.63 0.87
N LEU A 90 4.85 -10.23 -0.20
CA LEU A 90 5.65 -11.04 -1.12
C LEU A 90 6.76 -10.21 -1.79
N PHE A 91 6.46 -8.96 -2.15
CA PHE A 91 7.42 -8.03 -2.70
C PHE A 91 8.56 -7.72 -1.70
N LEU A 92 8.23 -7.46 -0.42
CA LEU A 92 9.23 -7.28 0.63
C LEU A 92 10.07 -8.54 0.87
N CYS A 93 9.46 -9.73 0.84
CA CYS A 93 10.19 -11.00 0.92
C CYS A 93 11.19 -11.15 -0.23
N LEU A 94 10.81 -10.78 -1.45
CA LEU A 94 11.69 -10.81 -2.61
C LEU A 94 12.86 -9.84 -2.46
N LEU A 95 12.61 -8.59 -2.04
CA LEU A 95 13.67 -7.62 -1.75
C LEU A 95 14.62 -8.11 -0.65
N TYR A 96 14.09 -8.74 0.40
CA TYR A 96 14.88 -9.33 1.46
C TYR A 96 15.80 -10.45 0.94
N LEU A 97 15.27 -11.36 0.11
CA LEU A 97 16.04 -12.44 -0.51
C LEU A 97 17.16 -11.92 -1.40
N VAL A 98 16.87 -10.94 -2.26
CA VAL A 98 17.87 -10.31 -3.14
C VAL A 98 18.96 -9.64 -2.32
N SER A 99 18.59 -8.86 -1.31
CA SER A 99 19.53 -8.18 -0.42
C SER A 99 20.43 -9.18 0.32
N TYR A 100 19.83 -10.27 0.83
CA TYR A 100 20.56 -11.35 1.49
C TYR A 100 21.58 -12.02 0.57
N PHE A 101 21.19 -12.27 -0.69
CA PHE A 101 22.06 -12.88 -1.69
C PHE A 101 23.26 -11.99 -2.03
N VAL A 102 23.03 -10.70 -2.26
CA VAL A 102 24.07 -9.71 -2.56
C VAL A 102 25.07 -9.61 -1.39
N ILE A 103 24.58 -9.44 -0.17
CA ILE A 103 25.44 -9.34 1.04
C ILE A 103 26.27 -10.61 1.21
N SER A 104 25.68 -11.79 0.98
CA SER A 104 26.39 -13.06 1.09
C SER A 104 27.49 -13.21 0.04
N ARG A 105 27.25 -12.75 -1.19
CA ARG A 105 28.25 -12.73 -2.28
C ARG A 105 29.41 -11.79 -1.98
N VAL A 106 29.12 -10.57 -1.53
CA VAL A 106 30.15 -9.58 -1.15
C VAL A 106 31.03 -10.11 -0.03
N LYS A 107 30.42 -10.69 1.02
CA LYS A 107 31.16 -11.25 2.16
C LYS A 107 32.09 -12.41 1.73
N LYS A 108 31.61 -13.30 0.85
CA LYS A 108 32.42 -14.41 0.33
C LYS A 108 33.62 -13.92 -0.48
N ASN A 109 33.45 -12.90 -1.32
CA ASN A 109 34.54 -12.35 -2.12
C ASN A 109 35.60 -11.63 -1.25
N SER A 110 35.17 -10.90 -0.22
CA SER A 110 36.10 -10.25 0.73
C SER A 110 36.90 -11.27 1.56
N SER A 111 36.28 -12.41 1.93
CA SER A 111 36.98 -13.46 2.68
C SER A 111 37.99 -14.27 1.86
N ASN A 112 37.86 -14.29 0.53
CA ASN A 112 38.82 -14.97 -0.37
C ASN A 112 39.98 -14.05 -0.79
N SER A 113 39.92 -12.75 -0.46
CA SER A 113 40.95 -11.76 -0.79
C SER A 113 41.90 -11.45 0.37
N ASN A 114 41.65 -12.03 1.54
CA ASN A 114 42.52 -12.02 2.72
C ASN A 114 43.07 -13.43 2.94
#